data_AF-A0A1V5C0J7-F1
#
_entry.id   AF-A0A1V5C0J7-F1
#
_cell.length_a   1.000
_cell.length_b   1.000
_cell.length_c   1.000
_cell.angle_alpha   90.00
_cell.angle_beta   90.00
_cell.angle_gamma   90.00
#
_symmetry.space_group_name_H-M   'P 1'
#
loop_
_entity.id
_entity.type
_entity.pdbx_description
1 polymer ?
#
loop_
_entity_poly.entity_id
_entity_poly.type
_entity_poly.pdbx_seq_one_letter_code
_entity_poly.pdbx_strand_id
1 'polypeptide(L)'
;MPDLTPNLGLKKPLGNETVSRAAYNENLDILDGNAAKADDLVTHQTSATLDHPNDSVTDAKIGNRTVSDSTAPTGDTGSPTTIFGWLANRIKAITGKTTWRGTPATTLEAAKAHADTPAPHSGHETPAGAQAKADEAVNIAQDSLAAHAEGTNVHYATSAAAAYRIILRDANGRAKVTAPSASDDIARKQEVDAVRTQTNEIRLEVVSSFPSHADGRIIAHTGDKRAYVSISGEWV
;
A
#
# COMPACT_ATOMS: atom_id res chain seq x y z
N MET A 1 41.38 65.56 -65.38
CA MET A 1 40.31 64.54 -65.53
C MET A 1 39.04 65.18 -64.98
N PRO A 2 37.85 64.97 -65.58
CA PRO A 2 36.61 65.50 -65.01
C PRO A 2 36.37 64.89 -63.63
N ASP A 3 35.96 65.70 -62.67
CA ASP A 3 35.59 65.20 -61.35
C ASP A 3 34.32 64.35 -61.47
N LEU A 4 34.26 63.21 -60.79
CA LEU A 4 33.10 62.32 -60.81
C LEU A 4 32.17 62.56 -59.61
N THR A 5 30.87 62.27 -59.77
CA THR A 5 29.96 62.21 -58.62
C THR A 5 30.22 60.94 -57.79
N PRO A 6 30.20 60.98 -56.44
CA PRO A 6 30.55 59.83 -55.61
C PRO A 6 29.65 58.60 -55.75
N ASN A 7 28.35 58.78 -55.99
CA ASN A 7 27.39 57.67 -55.95
C ASN A 7 27.21 56.97 -57.30
N LEU A 8 27.19 57.74 -58.40
CA LEU A 8 26.86 57.23 -59.73
C LEU A 8 28.01 57.40 -60.73
N GLY A 9 29.10 58.09 -60.38
CA GLY A 9 30.24 58.30 -61.28
C GLY A 9 29.99 59.25 -62.46
N LEU A 10 28.96 60.11 -62.40
CA LEU A 10 28.67 61.08 -63.48
C LEU A 10 29.82 62.09 -63.63
N LYS A 11 30.17 62.43 -64.87
CA LYS A 11 31.20 63.42 -65.19
C LYS A 11 30.67 64.83 -64.92
N LYS A 12 31.32 65.55 -63.99
CA LYS A 12 31.03 66.96 -63.73
C LYS A 12 31.79 67.84 -64.74
N PRO A 13 31.09 68.71 -65.49
CA PRO A 13 31.76 69.70 -66.34
C PRO A 13 32.49 70.74 -65.48
N LEU A 14 33.60 71.28 -66.00
CA LEU A 14 34.28 72.41 -65.36
C LEU A 14 33.42 73.68 -65.48
N GLY A 15 33.58 74.63 -64.56
CA GLY A 15 32.76 75.87 -64.54
C GLY A 15 32.87 76.75 -65.80
N ASN A 16 33.87 76.49 -66.65
CA ASN A 16 34.11 77.18 -67.91
C ASN A 16 33.95 76.26 -69.15
N GLU A 17 33.43 75.05 -68.98
CA GLU A 17 33.26 74.05 -70.04
C GLU A 17 31.83 74.05 -70.59
N THR A 18 31.69 73.92 -71.91
CA THR A 18 30.38 73.71 -72.54
C THR A 18 30.08 72.21 -72.62
N VAL A 19 28.95 71.77 -72.04
CA VAL A 19 28.54 70.36 -72.09
C VAL A 19 28.12 69.99 -73.51
N SER A 20 28.85 69.06 -74.13
CA SER A 20 28.48 68.52 -75.44
C SER A 20 27.34 67.49 -75.31
N ARG A 21 26.55 67.30 -76.38
CA ARG A 21 25.54 66.23 -76.44
C ARG A 21 26.14 64.83 -76.19
N ALA A 22 27.37 64.61 -76.66
CA ALA A 22 28.08 63.37 -76.43
C ALA A 22 28.38 63.15 -74.94
N ALA A 23 28.89 64.17 -74.25
CA ALA A 23 29.14 64.10 -72.81
C ALA A 23 27.86 63.95 -71.98
N TYR A 24 26.76 64.55 -72.44
CA TYR A 24 25.45 64.37 -71.82
C TYR A 24 24.92 62.94 -71.96
N ASN A 25 24.95 62.38 -73.18
CA ASN A 25 24.52 60.99 -73.41
C ASN A 25 25.38 60.00 -72.64
N GLU A 26 26.69 60.24 -72.58
CA GLU A 26 27.60 59.41 -71.77
C GLU A 26 27.22 59.41 -70.29
N ASN A 27 26.82 60.57 -69.74
CA ASN A 27 26.30 60.62 -68.37
C ASN A 27 24.93 59.92 -68.21
N LEU A 28 24.08 59.87 -69.24
CA LEU A 28 22.84 59.10 -69.20
C LEU A 28 23.10 57.58 -69.19
N ASP A 29 24.05 57.10 -69.97
CA ASP A 29 24.43 55.68 -69.98
C ASP A 29 25.03 55.27 -68.62
N ILE A 30 25.84 56.14 -68.03
CA ILE A 30 26.38 55.94 -66.66
C ILE A 30 25.25 55.87 -65.63
N LEU A 31 24.23 56.73 -65.76
CA LEU A 31 23.08 56.73 -64.87
C LEU A 31 22.31 55.40 -64.98
N ASP A 32 22.03 54.92 -66.19
CA ASP A 32 21.29 53.68 -66.43
C ASP A 32 22.05 52.44 -65.94
N GLY A 33 23.38 52.43 -66.06
CA GLY A 33 24.22 51.32 -65.60
C GLY A 33 24.41 51.25 -64.07
N ASN A 34 24.47 52.40 -63.40
CA ASN A 34 24.87 52.46 -61.98
C ASN A 34 23.71 52.72 -61.01
N ALA A 35 22.58 53.26 -61.48
CA ALA A 35 21.43 53.50 -60.61
C ALA A 35 20.69 52.19 -60.30
N ALA A 36 20.41 51.95 -59.01
CA ALA A 36 19.54 50.85 -58.61
C ALA A 36 18.14 51.04 -59.23
N LYS A 37 17.61 49.96 -59.79
CA LYS A 37 16.28 49.95 -60.41
C LYS A 37 15.21 49.81 -59.34
N ALA A 38 13.99 50.25 -59.66
CA ALA A 38 12.83 49.97 -58.82
C ALA A 38 12.68 48.45 -58.57
N ASP A 39 12.99 47.65 -59.60
CA ASP A 39 12.95 46.19 -59.54
C ASP A 39 13.97 45.60 -58.54
N ASP A 40 15.14 46.23 -58.36
CA ASP A 40 16.14 45.78 -57.38
C ASP A 40 15.62 45.99 -55.95
N LEU A 41 14.96 47.13 -55.69
CA LEU A 41 14.33 47.42 -54.40
C LEU A 41 13.15 46.48 -54.13
N VAL A 42 12.32 46.22 -55.13
CA VAL A 42 11.20 45.27 -55.03
C VAL A 42 11.73 43.88 -54.72
N THR A 43 12.77 43.44 -55.43
CA THR A 43 13.43 42.15 -55.20
C THR A 43 13.93 42.04 -53.76
N HIS A 44 14.63 43.06 -53.25
CA HIS A 44 15.10 43.11 -51.86
C HIS A 44 13.93 43.04 -50.85
N GLN A 45 12.82 43.75 -51.08
CA GLN A 45 11.67 43.75 -50.17
C GLN A 45 10.90 42.44 -50.14
N THR A 46 10.82 41.74 -51.27
CA THR A 46 10.08 40.47 -51.39
C THR A 46 10.95 39.23 -51.18
N SER A 47 12.25 39.41 -50.98
CA SER A 47 13.17 38.30 -50.77
C SER A 47 12.80 37.50 -49.53
N ALA A 48 12.68 36.17 -49.68
CA ALA A 48 12.41 35.26 -48.58
C ALA A 48 13.58 35.18 -47.58
N THR A 49 14.80 35.46 -48.05
CA THR A 49 16.01 35.58 -47.24
C THR A 49 16.44 37.03 -47.24
N LEU A 50 16.52 37.65 -46.07
CA LEU A 50 17.03 39.00 -45.94
C LEU A 50 18.53 39.01 -46.28
N ASP A 51 18.90 39.76 -47.32
CA ASP A 51 20.29 39.96 -47.73
C ASP A 51 20.94 41.03 -46.84
N HIS A 52 21.06 40.71 -45.56
CA HIS A 52 21.66 41.58 -44.57
C HIS A 52 22.86 40.88 -43.90
N PRO A 53 23.91 41.63 -43.49
CA PRO A 53 25.03 41.03 -42.77
C PRO A 53 24.59 40.28 -41.51
N ASN A 54 25.40 39.32 -41.07
CA ASN A 54 25.23 38.66 -39.78
C ASN A 54 25.15 39.71 -38.66
N ASP A 55 24.35 39.42 -37.63
CA ASP A 55 24.12 40.29 -36.47
C ASP A 55 23.47 41.65 -36.78
N SER A 56 23.03 41.87 -38.02
CA SER A 56 22.36 43.11 -38.40
C SER A 56 20.93 43.22 -37.87
N VAL A 57 20.29 42.11 -37.47
CA VAL A 57 19.00 42.11 -36.76
C VAL A 57 19.26 41.84 -35.29
N THR A 58 19.51 42.91 -34.54
CA THR A 58 19.74 42.86 -33.09
C THR A 58 18.42 42.93 -32.33
N ASP A 59 18.43 42.57 -31.05
CA ASP A 59 17.27 42.74 -30.16
C ASP A 59 16.72 44.17 -30.16
N ALA A 60 17.60 45.17 -30.23
CA ALA A 60 17.20 46.58 -30.30
C ALA A 60 16.39 46.89 -31.58
N LYS A 61 16.72 46.24 -32.71
CA LYS A 61 16.00 46.37 -33.97
C LYS A 61 14.69 45.55 -33.98
N ILE A 62 14.65 44.44 -33.26
CA ILE A 62 13.42 43.64 -33.06
C ILE A 62 12.43 44.37 -32.13
N GLY A 63 12.97 45.14 -31.17
CA GLY A 63 12.23 45.92 -30.18
C GLY A 63 11.65 45.09 -29.03
N ASN A 64 11.13 45.78 -28.02
CA ASN A 64 10.45 45.14 -26.90
C ASN A 64 9.18 44.40 -27.35
N ARG A 65 8.91 43.24 -26.74
CA ARG A 65 7.69 42.45 -26.96
C ARG A 65 6.91 42.31 -25.66
N THR A 66 5.59 42.35 -25.77
CA THR A 66 4.68 42.10 -24.64
C THR A 66 4.17 40.67 -24.72
N VAL A 67 4.42 39.88 -23.68
CA VAL A 67 3.88 38.53 -23.55
C VAL A 67 2.48 38.60 -22.93
N SER A 68 1.48 38.03 -23.61
CA SER A 68 0.12 37.93 -23.12
C SER A 68 -0.20 36.50 -22.67
N ASP A 69 -0.62 36.33 -21.41
CA ASP A 69 -1.03 35.02 -20.87
C ASP A 69 -2.55 34.77 -20.96
N SER A 70 -3.27 35.57 -21.74
CA SER A 70 -4.74 35.52 -21.81
C SER A 70 -5.30 34.44 -22.73
N THR A 71 -4.54 34.00 -23.73
CA THR A 71 -5.03 33.14 -24.81
C THR A 71 -4.35 31.78 -24.77
N ALA A 72 -5.15 30.71 -24.79
CA ALA A 72 -4.64 29.34 -24.85
C ALA A 72 -4.05 29.01 -26.24
N PRO A 73 -3.12 28.04 -26.34
CA PRO A 73 -2.65 27.55 -27.64
C PRO A 73 -3.80 27.07 -28.53
N THR A 74 -3.75 27.41 -29.82
CA THR A 74 -4.77 27.00 -30.82
C THR A 74 -4.16 26.20 -31.99
N GLY A 75 -2.85 25.97 -31.97
CA GLY A 75 -2.11 25.19 -32.94
C GLY A 75 -0.61 25.23 -32.64
N ASP A 76 0.20 24.79 -33.60
CA ASP A 76 1.65 24.63 -33.42
C ASP A 76 2.48 25.74 -34.12
N THR A 77 1.83 26.70 -34.78
CA THR A 77 2.48 27.78 -35.52
C THR A 77 1.90 29.15 -35.17
N GLY A 78 2.75 30.17 -35.09
CA GLY A 78 2.33 31.55 -34.84
C GLY A 78 3.51 32.52 -34.80
N SER A 79 3.22 33.81 -34.64
CA SER A 79 4.26 34.82 -34.41
C SER A 79 4.98 34.55 -33.07
N PRO A 80 6.21 35.06 -32.85
CA PRO A 80 6.89 34.92 -31.55
C PRO A 80 6.05 35.42 -30.38
N THR A 81 5.35 36.54 -30.54
CA THR A 81 4.43 37.08 -29.52
C THR A 81 3.30 36.10 -29.19
N THR A 82 2.75 35.43 -30.21
CA THR A 82 1.68 34.43 -30.05
C THR A 82 2.19 33.19 -29.32
N ILE A 83 3.29 32.60 -29.78
CA ILE A 83 3.84 31.36 -29.21
C ILE A 83 4.31 31.58 -27.77
N PHE A 84 5.00 32.69 -27.48
CA PHE A 84 5.40 33.02 -26.11
C PHE A 84 4.18 33.32 -25.22
N GLY A 85 3.14 33.95 -25.78
CA GLY A 85 1.87 34.14 -25.06
C GLY A 85 1.18 32.83 -24.71
N TRP A 86 1.14 31.88 -25.64
CA TRP A 86 0.61 30.53 -25.41
C TRP A 86 1.37 29.79 -24.31
N LEU A 87 2.71 29.85 -24.33
CA LEU A 87 3.54 29.26 -23.28
C LEU A 87 3.24 29.91 -21.92
N ALA A 88 3.17 31.24 -21.87
CA ALA A 88 2.83 31.97 -20.64
C ALA A 88 1.43 31.61 -20.12
N ASN A 89 0.44 31.48 -21.01
CA ASN A 89 -0.89 31.03 -20.66
C ASN A 89 -0.88 29.62 -20.03
N ARG A 90 -0.09 28.69 -20.58
CA ARG A 90 0.07 27.34 -19.99
C ARG A 90 0.73 27.39 -18.62
N ILE A 91 1.78 28.18 -18.42
CA ILE A 91 2.43 28.36 -17.12
C ILE A 91 1.44 28.92 -16.08
N LYS A 92 0.66 29.94 -16.46
CA LYS A 92 -0.41 30.50 -15.62
C LYS A 92 -1.43 29.44 -15.21
N ALA A 93 -1.89 28.63 -16.16
CA ALA A 93 -2.84 27.55 -15.89
C ALA A 93 -2.26 26.47 -14.96
N ILE A 94 -1.02 26.03 -15.19
CA ILE A 94 -0.33 25.01 -14.38
C ILE A 94 -0.12 25.48 -12.94
N THR A 95 0.33 26.72 -12.77
CA THR A 95 0.63 27.29 -11.45
C THR A 95 -0.63 27.72 -10.68
N GLY A 96 -1.78 27.84 -11.37
CA GLY A 96 -3.03 28.36 -10.81
C GLY A 96 -2.97 29.83 -10.40
N LYS A 97 -1.94 30.57 -10.83
CA LYS A 97 -1.72 31.98 -10.44
C LYS A 97 -2.50 32.93 -11.33
N THR A 98 -2.69 34.17 -10.87
CA THR A 98 -3.37 35.22 -11.65
C THR A 98 -2.58 35.62 -12.89
N THR A 99 -1.25 35.49 -12.87
CA THR A 99 -0.37 35.80 -14.01
C THR A 99 0.74 34.75 -14.13
N TRP A 100 1.30 34.58 -15.33
CA TRP A 100 2.41 33.65 -15.58
C TRP A 100 3.70 33.96 -14.81
N ARG A 101 3.86 35.21 -14.34
CA ARG A 101 5.01 35.68 -13.56
C ARG A 101 4.84 35.46 -12.05
N GLY A 102 3.67 35.00 -11.61
CA GLY A 102 3.42 34.76 -10.19
C GLY A 102 4.29 33.61 -9.69
N THR A 103 4.87 33.77 -8.50
CA THR A 103 5.64 32.70 -7.86
C THR A 103 4.76 31.45 -7.69
N PRO A 104 5.20 30.26 -8.15
CA PRO A 104 4.51 29.00 -7.91
C PRO A 104 4.24 28.74 -6.43
N ALA A 105 3.25 27.90 -6.10
CA ALA A 105 2.93 27.58 -4.70
C ALA A 105 4.02 26.79 -3.97
N THR A 106 4.79 25.98 -4.72
CA THR A 106 5.92 25.20 -4.23
C THR A 106 6.88 24.96 -5.40
N THR A 107 8.12 24.55 -5.11
CA THR A 107 9.07 24.10 -6.14
C THR A 107 9.04 22.58 -6.27
N LEU A 108 9.57 22.05 -7.38
CA LEU A 108 9.66 20.61 -7.57
C LEU A 108 10.63 19.97 -6.57
N GLU A 109 11.68 20.69 -6.17
CA GLU A 109 12.62 20.27 -5.13
C GLU A 109 11.92 20.13 -3.76
N ALA A 110 11.08 21.10 -3.38
CA ALA A 110 10.30 21.03 -2.14
C ALA A 110 9.26 19.90 -2.18
N ALA A 111 8.59 19.69 -3.32
CA ALA A 111 7.67 18.56 -3.50
C ALA A 111 8.39 17.21 -3.39
N LYS A 112 9.61 17.09 -3.93
CA LYS A 112 10.44 15.90 -3.79
C LYS A 112 10.84 15.65 -2.34
N ALA A 113 11.26 16.68 -1.63
CA ALA A 113 11.60 16.58 -0.21
C ALA A 113 10.40 16.12 0.64
N HIS A 114 9.21 16.62 0.36
CA HIS A 114 7.98 16.15 0.99
C HIS A 114 7.73 14.66 0.69
N ALA A 115 7.85 14.23 -0.56
CA ALA A 115 7.64 12.84 -0.95
C ALA A 115 8.66 11.86 -0.35
N ASP A 116 9.89 12.29 -0.15
CA ASP A 116 10.96 11.48 0.44
C ASP A 116 10.92 11.43 1.98
N THR A 117 10.22 12.36 2.61
CA THR A 117 10.13 12.42 4.06
C THR A 117 9.38 11.18 4.57
N PRO A 118 9.98 10.37 5.48
CA PRO A 118 9.28 9.24 6.07
C PRO A 118 8.03 9.72 6.83
N ALA A 119 6.86 9.16 6.50
CA ALA A 119 5.57 9.55 7.07
C ALA A 119 5.32 11.08 7.02
N PRO A 120 5.20 11.69 5.81
CA PRO A 120 5.05 13.14 5.66
C PRO A 120 3.67 13.67 6.12
N HIS A 121 2.79 12.76 6.53
CA HIS A 121 1.45 13.03 7.03
C HIS A 121 1.24 12.38 8.39
N SER A 122 0.54 13.06 9.29
CA SER A 122 0.14 12.54 10.59
C SER A 122 -1.29 11.98 10.56
N GLY A 123 -1.62 11.09 11.50
CA GLY A 123 -2.96 10.50 11.63
C GLY A 123 -3.07 9.06 11.13
N HIS A 124 -2.03 8.51 10.52
CA HIS A 124 -1.93 7.07 10.26
C HIS A 124 -1.41 6.34 11.50
N GLU A 125 -1.93 5.13 11.73
CA GLU A 125 -1.36 4.21 12.71
C GLU A 125 0.12 3.98 12.39
N THR A 126 0.96 3.96 13.42
CA THR A 126 2.38 3.70 13.24
C THR A 126 2.62 2.19 13.25
N PRO A 127 3.66 1.66 12.58
CA PRO A 127 4.02 0.25 12.73
C PRO A 127 4.21 -0.17 14.20
N ALA A 128 4.78 0.71 15.03
CA ALA A 128 4.94 0.48 16.46
C ALA A 128 3.59 0.45 17.21
N GLY A 129 2.67 1.37 16.90
CA GLY A 129 1.35 1.39 17.53
C GLY A 129 0.46 0.23 17.10
N ALA A 130 0.56 -0.19 15.83
CA ALA A 130 -0.07 -1.42 15.34
C ALA A 130 0.48 -2.66 16.07
N GLN A 131 1.80 -2.73 16.27
CA GLN A 131 2.41 -3.84 17.02
C GLN A 131 1.98 -3.83 18.49
N ALA A 132 1.94 -2.68 19.14
CA ALA A 132 1.49 -2.58 20.53
C ALA A 132 0.04 -3.07 20.71
N LYS A 133 -0.86 -2.72 19.78
CA LYS A 133 -2.24 -3.23 19.78
C LYS A 133 -2.31 -4.73 19.54
N ALA A 134 -1.45 -5.26 18.67
CA ALA A 134 -1.35 -6.70 18.44
C ALA A 134 -0.85 -7.43 19.68
N ASP A 135 0.18 -6.90 20.34
CA ASP A 135 0.74 -7.47 21.57
C ASP A 135 -0.28 -7.45 22.70
N GLU A 136 -1.05 -6.36 22.86
CA GLU A 136 -2.14 -6.27 23.83
C GLU A 136 -3.21 -7.34 23.56
N ALA A 137 -3.61 -7.53 22.30
CA ALA A 137 -4.56 -8.57 21.93
C ALA A 137 -4.02 -9.99 22.23
N VAL A 138 -2.73 -10.23 21.98
CA VAL A 138 -2.07 -11.51 22.30
C VAL A 138 -2.06 -11.75 23.81
N ASN A 139 -1.72 -10.74 24.61
CA ASN A 139 -1.69 -10.85 26.07
C ASN A 139 -3.08 -11.17 26.64
N ILE A 140 -4.14 -10.49 26.14
CA ILE A 140 -5.53 -10.78 26.54
C ILE A 140 -5.90 -12.24 26.26
N ALA A 141 -5.53 -12.76 25.08
CA ALA A 141 -5.79 -14.14 24.72
C ALA A 141 -5.01 -15.13 25.62
N GLN A 142 -3.75 -14.83 25.92
CA GLN A 142 -2.91 -15.64 26.81
C GLN A 142 -3.47 -15.67 28.24
N ASP A 143 -3.88 -14.53 28.78
CA ASP A 143 -4.47 -14.41 30.11
C ASP A 143 -5.78 -15.22 30.22
N SER A 144 -6.63 -15.14 29.19
CA SER A 144 -7.87 -15.92 29.13
C SER A 144 -7.59 -17.42 29.11
N LEU A 145 -6.59 -17.85 28.34
CA LEU A 145 -6.21 -19.26 28.25
C LEU A 145 -5.58 -19.77 29.55
N ALA A 146 -4.72 -18.97 30.19
CA ALA A 146 -4.13 -19.30 31.48
C ALA A 146 -5.20 -19.44 32.56
N ALA A 147 -6.17 -18.51 32.63
CA ALA A 147 -7.29 -18.59 33.56
C ALA A 147 -8.16 -19.85 33.32
N HIS A 148 -8.35 -20.25 32.06
CA HIS A 148 -9.05 -21.49 31.74
C HIS A 148 -8.26 -22.73 32.17
N ALA A 149 -6.93 -22.77 31.94
CA ALA A 149 -6.07 -23.89 32.27
C ALA A 149 -5.95 -24.14 33.78
N GLU A 150 -5.90 -23.07 34.57
CA GLU A 150 -5.84 -23.14 36.05
C GLU A 150 -7.22 -23.29 36.71
N GLY A 151 -8.30 -23.19 35.92
CA GLY A 151 -9.66 -23.32 36.41
C GLY A 151 -9.96 -24.73 36.90
N THR A 152 -10.54 -24.85 38.10
CA THR A 152 -10.98 -26.15 38.65
C THR A 152 -12.46 -26.43 38.43
N ASN A 153 -13.25 -25.45 38.01
CA ASN A 153 -14.68 -25.53 37.77
C ASN A 153 -15.03 -25.32 36.28
N VAL A 154 -14.12 -25.70 35.39
CA VAL A 154 -14.24 -25.50 33.95
C VAL A 154 -15.56 -26.09 33.44
N HIS A 155 -16.23 -25.37 32.54
CA HIS A 155 -17.52 -25.77 31.96
C HIS A 155 -18.60 -26.10 33.01
N TYR A 156 -18.62 -25.34 34.10
CA TYR A 156 -19.57 -25.51 35.20
C TYR A 156 -19.47 -26.87 35.93
N ALA A 157 -18.30 -27.51 35.89
CA ALA A 157 -18.04 -28.74 36.63
C ALA A 157 -18.32 -28.57 38.13
N THR A 158 -18.85 -29.61 38.77
CA THR A 158 -19.21 -29.58 40.20
C THR A 158 -18.95 -30.91 40.88
N SER A 159 -18.62 -30.85 42.18
CA SER A 159 -18.38 -32.02 43.02
C SER A 159 -19.65 -32.59 43.64
N ALA A 160 -20.79 -31.94 43.40
CA ALA A 160 -22.11 -32.49 43.68
C ALA A 160 -22.54 -33.47 42.59
N ALA A 161 -23.36 -34.46 42.95
CA ALA A 161 -24.02 -35.33 41.98
C ALA A 161 -25.16 -34.54 41.30
N ALA A 162 -24.81 -33.72 40.31
CA ALA A 162 -25.74 -32.90 39.53
C ALA A 162 -25.84 -33.41 38.10
N ALA A 163 -27.07 -33.49 37.58
CA ALA A 163 -27.31 -33.85 36.18
C ALA A 163 -26.76 -32.78 35.22
N TYR A 164 -26.37 -33.21 34.01
CA TYR A 164 -25.86 -32.35 32.93
C TYR A 164 -24.60 -31.55 33.26
N ARG A 165 -23.78 -32.03 34.21
CA ARG A 165 -22.51 -31.40 34.60
C ARG A 165 -21.34 -32.36 34.43
N ILE A 166 -20.17 -31.81 34.14
CA ILE A 166 -18.90 -32.54 34.19
C ILE A 166 -18.58 -32.86 35.66
N ILE A 167 -18.12 -34.09 35.92
CA ILE A 167 -17.73 -34.54 37.25
C ILE A 167 -16.47 -33.78 37.70
N LEU A 168 -16.57 -33.07 38.82
CA LEU A 168 -15.41 -32.53 39.55
C LEU A 168 -15.15 -33.39 40.79
N ARG A 169 -13.88 -33.67 41.08
CA ARG A 169 -13.50 -34.32 42.35
C ARG A 169 -13.52 -33.31 43.48
N ASP A 170 -13.95 -33.72 44.67
CA ASP A 170 -13.88 -32.87 45.86
C ASP A 170 -12.44 -32.72 46.39
N ALA A 171 -12.26 -31.97 47.48
CA ALA A 171 -10.94 -31.73 48.08
C ALA A 171 -10.21 -33.02 48.53
N ASN A 172 -10.92 -34.14 48.69
CA ASN A 172 -10.35 -35.44 49.02
C ASN A 172 -10.18 -36.34 47.79
N GLY A 173 -10.36 -35.80 46.57
CA GLY A 173 -10.23 -36.54 45.32
C GLY A 173 -11.42 -37.45 45.01
N ARG A 174 -12.58 -37.27 45.66
CA ARG A 174 -13.75 -38.15 45.47
C ARG A 174 -14.71 -37.57 44.44
N ALA A 175 -15.21 -38.42 43.55
CA ALA A 175 -16.32 -38.07 42.65
C ALA A 175 -17.66 -38.50 43.27
N LYS A 176 -18.68 -37.66 43.15
CA LYS A 176 -20.06 -38.00 43.51
C LYS A 176 -20.89 -38.18 42.25
N VAL A 177 -21.60 -39.29 42.19
CA VAL A 177 -22.59 -39.61 41.14
C VAL A 177 -23.89 -40.07 41.79
N THR A 178 -25.00 -39.94 41.08
CA THR A 178 -26.32 -40.42 41.53
C THR A 178 -26.36 -41.96 41.57
N ALA A 179 -27.36 -42.54 42.24
CA ALA A 179 -27.55 -43.99 42.24
C ALA A 179 -27.67 -44.55 40.81
N PRO A 180 -26.96 -45.65 40.48
CA PRO A 180 -27.07 -46.27 39.18
C PRO A 180 -28.49 -46.82 38.97
N SER A 181 -28.97 -46.69 37.74
CA SER A 181 -30.28 -47.15 37.27
C SER A 181 -30.17 -48.10 36.07
N ALA A 182 -29.04 -48.06 35.35
CA ALA A 182 -28.71 -48.93 34.24
C ALA A 182 -27.37 -49.67 34.47
N SER A 183 -27.13 -50.73 33.71
CA SER A 183 -25.94 -51.59 33.87
C SER A 183 -24.62 -50.91 33.45
N ASP A 184 -24.68 -49.84 32.67
CA ASP A 184 -23.55 -49.04 32.18
C ASP A 184 -23.29 -47.76 33.01
N ASP A 185 -24.06 -47.55 34.07
CA ASP A 185 -23.83 -46.46 35.02
C ASP A 185 -22.58 -46.69 35.88
N ILE A 186 -21.95 -45.59 36.33
CA ILE A 186 -20.83 -45.64 37.27
C ILE A 186 -21.33 -46.16 38.63
N ALA A 187 -20.79 -47.28 39.10
CA ALA A 187 -21.12 -47.83 40.41
C ALA A 187 -20.66 -46.91 41.56
N ARG A 188 -21.51 -46.71 42.57
CA ARG A 188 -21.15 -46.02 43.81
C ARG A 188 -20.56 -47.01 44.81
N LYS A 189 -19.71 -46.51 45.73
CA LYS A 189 -19.16 -47.34 46.82
C LYS A 189 -20.25 -48.06 47.63
N GLN A 190 -21.38 -47.40 47.89
CA GLN A 190 -22.52 -48.01 48.59
C GLN A 190 -23.07 -49.24 47.85
N GLU A 191 -23.17 -49.20 46.52
CA GLU A 191 -23.66 -50.35 45.72
C GLU A 191 -22.66 -51.51 45.81
N VAL A 192 -21.36 -51.21 45.67
CA VAL A 192 -20.29 -52.20 45.77
C VAL A 192 -20.23 -52.81 47.18
N ASP A 193 -20.39 -51.99 48.22
CA ASP A 193 -20.42 -52.46 49.61
C ASP A 193 -21.67 -53.31 49.87
N ALA A 194 -22.84 -52.96 49.30
CA ALA A 194 -24.07 -53.73 49.44
C ALA A 194 -23.95 -55.14 48.83
N VAL A 195 -23.37 -55.24 47.63
CA VAL A 195 -23.02 -56.54 47.03
C VAL A 195 -22.07 -57.31 47.95
N ARG A 196 -21.06 -56.66 48.52
CA ARG A 196 -20.12 -57.32 49.46
C ARG A 196 -20.79 -57.77 50.76
N THR A 197 -21.70 -57.01 51.34
CA THR A 197 -22.45 -57.45 52.53
C THR A 197 -23.39 -58.61 52.21
N GLN A 198 -23.93 -58.67 50.99
CA GLN A 198 -24.71 -59.80 50.52
C GLN A 198 -23.84 -61.08 50.36
N THR A 199 -22.52 -60.92 50.17
CA THR A 199 -21.56 -62.05 50.09
C THR A 199 -21.03 -62.54 51.44
N ASN A 200 -21.40 -61.94 52.58
CA ASN A 200 -20.86 -62.33 53.89
C ASN A 200 -21.42 -63.64 54.44
N GLU A 201 -22.30 -64.34 53.73
CA GLU A 201 -22.75 -65.68 54.16
C GLU A 201 -22.04 -66.81 53.40
N ILE A 202 -21.64 -66.64 52.13
CA ILE A 202 -20.90 -67.65 51.34
C ILE A 202 -20.06 -66.99 50.22
N ARG A 203 -18.74 -67.23 50.16
CA ARG A 203 -17.94 -67.10 48.91
C ARG A 203 -17.85 -68.47 48.23
N LEU A 204 -18.38 -68.60 47.01
CA LEU A 204 -18.12 -69.73 46.12
C LEU A 204 -17.15 -69.27 45.02
N GLU A 205 -15.89 -69.66 45.14
CA GLU A 205 -14.90 -69.44 44.08
C GLU A 205 -14.80 -70.73 43.24
N VAL A 206 -15.31 -70.69 42.01
CA VAL A 206 -15.03 -71.74 41.01
C VAL A 206 -13.65 -71.44 40.43
N VAL A 207 -12.63 -72.10 40.98
CA VAL A 207 -11.26 -71.95 40.49
C VAL A 207 -11.12 -72.76 39.20
N SER A 208 -10.71 -72.11 38.10
CA SER A 208 -10.57 -72.77 36.81
C SER A 208 -9.35 -73.70 36.68
N SER A 209 -8.52 -73.84 37.73
CA SER A 209 -7.43 -74.82 37.77
C SER A 209 -6.87 -75.06 39.17
N PHE A 210 -7.09 -76.26 39.72
CA PHE A 210 -6.32 -76.94 40.78
C PHE A 210 -6.10 -78.41 40.32
N PRO A 211 -5.14 -79.19 40.88
CA PRO A 211 -4.68 -80.45 40.29
C PRO A 211 -5.78 -81.49 40.11
N SER A 212 -5.60 -82.34 39.11
CA SER A 212 -6.62 -83.10 38.38
C SER A 212 -7.31 -84.23 39.15
N HIS A 213 -8.09 -83.98 40.21
CA HIS A 213 -8.94 -85.04 40.77
C HIS A 213 -10.32 -84.51 41.25
N ALA A 214 -11.31 -84.66 40.36
CA ALA A 214 -12.77 -84.64 40.53
C ALA A 214 -13.50 -83.27 40.50
N ASP A 215 -14.54 -83.22 39.65
CA ASP A 215 -15.45 -82.09 39.45
C ASP A 215 -16.24 -81.75 40.73
N GLY A 216 -16.37 -80.44 40.99
CA GLY A 216 -17.33 -79.86 41.93
C GLY A 216 -17.01 -80.08 43.42
N ARG A 217 -16.05 -79.33 43.97
CA ARG A 217 -15.84 -79.28 45.42
C ARG A 217 -15.82 -77.83 45.94
N ILE A 218 -16.62 -77.57 46.97
CA ILE A 218 -16.61 -76.32 47.76
C ILE A 218 -15.50 -76.46 48.82
N ILE A 219 -14.56 -75.52 48.87
CA ILE A 219 -13.51 -75.49 49.91
C ILE A 219 -13.90 -74.43 50.95
N ALA A 220 -14.28 -74.87 52.15
CA ALA A 220 -14.54 -73.99 53.29
C ALA A 220 -13.35 -74.05 54.26
N HIS A 221 -12.61 -72.95 54.38
CA HIS A 221 -11.56 -72.81 55.40
C HIS A 221 -12.14 -72.11 56.63
N THR A 222 -12.32 -72.83 57.72
CA THR A 222 -12.53 -72.23 59.04
C THR A 222 -11.36 -72.69 59.90
N GLY A 223 -10.40 -71.81 60.21
CA GLY A 223 -9.24 -72.18 61.06
C GLY A 223 -9.68 -72.96 62.29
N ASP A 224 -8.99 -74.07 62.60
CA ASP A 224 -9.21 -75.08 63.66
C ASP A 224 -10.66 -75.52 63.99
N LYS A 225 -11.65 -75.09 63.22
CA LYS A 225 -13.06 -75.45 63.36
C LYS A 225 -13.48 -76.19 62.09
N ARG A 226 -14.37 -77.15 62.20
CA ARG A 226 -14.86 -77.94 61.07
C ARG A 226 -16.00 -77.18 60.39
N ALA A 227 -15.95 -77.05 59.06
CA ALA A 227 -17.11 -76.64 58.27
C ALA A 227 -18.04 -77.84 58.10
N TYR A 228 -19.32 -77.67 58.38
CA TYR A 228 -20.34 -78.71 58.19
C TYR A 228 -21.15 -78.39 56.94
N VAL A 229 -21.20 -79.33 55.99
CA VAL A 229 -22.02 -79.19 54.79
C VAL A 229 -23.17 -80.19 54.91
N SER A 230 -24.42 -79.72 54.84
CA SER A 230 -25.57 -80.61 54.75
C SER A 230 -26.18 -80.57 53.36
N ILE A 231 -26.31 -81.74 52.73
CA ILE A 231 -27.02 -81.90 51.47
C ILE A 231 -28.24 -82.75 51.77
N SER A 232 -29.43 -82.21 51.49
CA SER A 232 -30.71 -82.91 51.69
C SER A 232 -30.93 -83.45 53.11
N GLY A 233 -30.41 -82.76 54.14
CA GLY A 233 -30.61 -83.13 55.54
C GLY A 233 -29.61 -84.15 56.09
N GLU A 234 -28.70 -84.66 55.26
CA GLU A 234 -27.57 -85.48 55.72
C GLU A 234 -26.31 -84.61 55.86
N TRP A 235 -25.51 -84.87 56.90
CA TRP A 235 -24.26 -84.15 57.17
C TRP A 235 -23.09 -84.89 56.51
N VAL A 236 -22.26 -84.18 55.75
CA VAL A 236 -21.07 -84.70 55.06
C VAL A 236 -19.81 -84.00 55.55
#